data_AF-A0A928P2Q1-F1
#
_entry.id   AF-A0A928P2Q1-F1
#
_cell.length_a   1.000
_cell.length_b   1.000
_cell.length_c   1.000
_cell.angle_alpha   90.00
_cell.angle_beta   90.00
_cell.angle_gamma   90.00
#
_symmetry.space_group_name_H-M   'P 1'
#
loop_
_entity.id
_entity.type
_entity.pdbx_description
1 polymer ?
#
loop_
_entity_poly.entity_id
_entity_poly.type
_entity_poly.pdbx_seq_one_letter_code
_entity_poly.pdbx_strand_id
1 'polypeptide(L)'
;MSNLTLGITKVGDLLNKNTITQNKNGKPIEKINLLIPEYQRPYKWTAKNANQLLDDIIFAKNENKEVYRVGTLILHKDENGYNIVDGQQRITTFSLLFKALGVKNISFLDQRLINNPYNKYNVINNYRTLKRRSDNLTKGKKEILEYIQNNCEMIVVITEDISEAFQFFDSQNARGKKLYPHDLLKAYHLREMNDFDADNTEKTVKIWEDLDQKKLADLFSEYLYRIKEWVKGNKTGELNEQNIDIFKGVNSHDNFPYAQYYKGAYAYADNINRSAIPFVTGMQKLIPFQLDTPIIAGKPFFDYTKHYFDILEDIKNNDKYIGYFINDNEVVKTLELPKYKNGVGNGIARKMLDTAILLYVDRFCPEKPSKADIEMLDQFFIFAFIWAYSLRAQYQNLGWAAAQNYIMGNSNKELLNSFNIYKIITESDSPIILLSILSDKLVPLSFVNLPIYDKNNKAKLENVEKKDDKGVYQNYLYFFLKYNFWRGEK
;
A
#
# COMPACT_ATOMS: atom_id res chain seq x y z
N MET A 1 -15.93 28.72 -2.81
CA MET A 1 -16.21 28.57 -4.26
C MET A 1 -14.94 28.03 -4.87
N SER A 2 -14.96 26.87 -5.54
CA SER A 2 -13.73 26.32 -6.11
C SER A 2 -13.27 27.14 -7.32
N ASN A 3 -12.00 27.58 -7.30
CA ASN A 3 -11.34 28.29 -8.40
C ASN A 3 -10.88 27.29 -9.47
N LEU A 4 -11.78 26.43 -9.93
CA LEU A 4 -11.48 25.44 -10.95
C LEU A 4 -11.42 26.09 -12.34
N THR A 5 -10.26 25.95 -12.99
CA THR A 5 -10.05 26.34 -14.38
C THR A 5 -9.89 25.10 -15.24
N LEU A 6 -10.86 24.88 -16.13
CA LEU A 6 -10.79 23.86 -17.17
C LEU A 6 -10.23 24.47 -18.45
N GLY A 7 -9.46 23.69 -19.20
CA GLY A 7 -8.90 24.10 -20.48
C GLY A 7 -8.51 22.93 -21.35
N ILE A 8 -8.00 23.28 -22.53
CA ILE A 8 -7.43 22.35 -23.50
C ILE A 8 -6.10 22.94 -23.94
N THR A 9 -5.08 22.11 -24.07
CA THR A 9 -3.79 22.53 -24.58
C THR A 9 -3.27 21.59 -25.65
N LYS A 10 -2.73 22.17 -26.71
CA LYS A 10 -1.86 21.47 -27.66
C LYS A 10 -0.54 21.16 -26.98
N VAL A 11 0.04 20.00 -27.28
CA VAL A 11 1.34 19.60 -26.73
C VAL A 11 2.44 20.58 -27.16
N GLY A 12 2.36 21.11 -28.39
CA GLY A 12 3.28 22.13 -28.89
C GLY A 12 3.20 23.44 -28.12
N ASP A 13 1.99 23.94 -27.83
CA ASP A 13 1.81 25.18 -27.06
C ASP A 13 2.32 25.01 -25.62
N LEU A 14 2.04 23.87 -24.99
CA LEU A 14 2.46 23.61 -23.62
C LEU A 14 3.99 23.53 -23.50
N LEU A 15 4.65 22.73 -24.34
CA LEU A 15 6.08 22.41 -24.18
C LEU A 15 7.03 23.38 -24.90
N ASN A 16 6.59 24.07 -25.96
CA ASN A 16 7.45 25.00 -26.71
C ASN A 16 7.14 26.47 -26.40
N LYS A 17 5.90 26.79 -26.03
CA LYS A 17 5.46 28.17 -25.78
C LYS A 17 5.13 28.45 -24.31
N ASN A 18 5.11 27.43 -23.46
CA ASN A 18 4.69 27.54 -22.05
C ASN A 18 3.28 28.15 -21.93
N THR A 19 2.35 27.67 -22.77
CA THR A 19 0.99 28.21 -22.85
C THR A 19 -0.04 27.08 -22.86
N ILE A 20 -1.12 27.24 -22.11
CA ILE A 20 -2.35 26.46 -22.29
C ILE A 20 -3.17 27.11 -23.39
N THR A 21 -3.42 26.39 -24.48
CA THR A 21 -4.04 26.91 -25.72
C THR A 21 -5.33 27.67 -25.45
N GLN A 22 -6.25 27.12 -24.66
CA GLN A 22 -7.51 27.78 -24.32
C GLN A 22 -8.10 27.28 -23.00
N ASN A 23 -8.63 28.19 -22.19
CA ASN A 23 -9.47 27.87 -21.04
C ASN A 23 -10.95 27.72 -21.45
N LYS A 24 -11.83 27.44 -20.48
CA LYS A 24 -13.29 27.31 -20.69
C LYS A 24 -13.96 28.51 -21.37
N ASN A 25 -13.32 29.69 -21.34
CA ASN A 25 -13.80 30.92 -21.97
C ASN A 25 -13.13 31.19 -23.33
N GLY A 26 -12.38 30.23 -23.89
CA GLY A 26 -11.67 30.37 -25.16
C GLY A 26 -10.42 31.25 -25.11
N LYS A 27 -9.94 31.64 -23.93
CA LYS A 27 -8.74 32.49 -23.78
C LYS A 27 -7.48 31.67 -23.47
N PRO A 28 -6.32 31.97 -24.06
CA PRO A 28 -5.08 31.31 -23.71
C PRO A 28 -4.64 31.65 -22.28
N ILE A 29 -3.92 30.73 -21.63
CA ILE A 29 -3.22 30.99 -20.36
C ILE A 29 -1.73 30.90 -20.63
N GLU A 30 -1.06 32.04 -20.62
CA GLU A 30 0.36 32.17 -20.94
C GLU A 30 1.24 32.04 -19.69
N LYS A 31 2.56 31.92 -19.90
CA LYS A 31 3.60 31.91 -18.84
C LYS A 31 3.42 30.75 -17.85
N ILE A 32 3.06 29.58 -18.36
CA ILE A 32 2.93 28.35 -17.58
C ILE A 32 4.32 27.83 -17.22
N ASN A 33 4.71 28.00 -15.96
CA ASN A 33 5.86 27.33 -15.38
C ASN A 33 5.43 25.96 -14.84
N LEU A 34 5.55 24.90 -15.64
CA LEU A 34 5.26 23.53 -15.18
C LEU A 34 6.32 23.07 -14.19
N LEU A 35 5.92 22.40 -13.11
CA LEU A 35 6.83 21.86 -12.09
C LEU A 35 6.53 20.38 -11.82
N ILE A 36 7.57 19.58 -11.61
CA ILE A 36 7.47 18.23 -11.06
C ILE A 36 7.67 18.33 -9.54
N PRO A 37 6.59 18.25 -8.73
CA PRO A 37 6.69 18.38 -7.29
C PRO A 37 7.26 17.10 -6.65
N GLU A 38 7.79 17.20 -5.43
CA GLU A 38 8.47 16.09 -4.74
C GLU A 38 7.57 14.88 -4.44
N TYR A 39 6.25 15.11 -4.35
CA TYR A 39 5.28 14.03 -4.17
C TYR A 39 5.04 13.19 -5.43
N GLN A 40 5.50 13.64 -6.61
CA GLN A 40 5.37 12.84 -7.82
C GLN A 40 6.31 11.63 -7.77
N ARG A 41 5.81 10.51 -8.29
CA ARG A 41 6.61 9.29 -8.40
C ARG A 41 7.73 9.45 -9.44
N PRO A 42 8.80 8.65 -9.36
CA PRO A 42 9.80 8.59 -10.40
C PRO A 42 9.20 8.29 -11.79
N TYR A 43 9.89 8.66 -12.86
CA TYR A 43 9.59 8.29 -14.23
C TYR A 43 9.74 6.78 -14.41
N LYS A 44 8.61 6.05 -14.39
CA LYS A 44 8.51 4.59 -14.47
C LYS A 44 8.13 4.08 -15.86
N TRP A 45 7.74 4.95 -16.80
CA TRP A 45 7.50 4.53 -18.18
C TRP A 45 8.75 3.91 -18.81
N THR A 46 8.58 2.76 -19.43
CA THR A 46 9.65 2.01 -20.08
C THR A 46 9.70 2.32 -21.58
N ALA A 47 10.71 1.80 -22.28
CA ALA A 47 10.80 1.92 -23.73
C ALA A 47 9.58 1.35 -24.45
N LYS A 48 8.89 0.35 -23.87
CA LYS A 48 7.62 -0.17 -24.40
C LYS A 48 6.54 0.91 -24.39
N ASN A 49 6.38 1.62 -23.28
CA ASN A 49 5.40 2.70 -23.16
C ASN A 49 5.73 3.87 -24.12
N ALA A 50 7.01 4.24 -24.19
CA ALA A 50 7.46 5.32 -25.07
C ALA A 50 7.25 4.99 -26.55
N ASN A 51 7.56 3.75 -26.98
CA ASN A 51 7.27 3.30 -28.34
C ASN A 51 5.76 3.28 -28.63
N GLN A 52 4.97 2.72 -27.72
CA GLN A 52 3.51 2.68 -27.87
C GLN A 52 2.93 4.08 -28.08
N LEU A 53 3.35 5.06 -27.27
CA LEU A 53 2.91 6.45 -27.45
C LEU A 53 3.22 6.97 -28.86
N LEU A 54 4.44 6.74 -29.36
CA LEU A 54 4.81 7.20 -30.70
C LEU A 54 4.08 6.42 -31.80
N ASP A 55 3.82 5.12 -31.62
CA ASP A 55 3.03 4.30 -32.54
C ASP A 55 1.59 4.80 -32.63
N ASP A 56 0.96 5.10 -31.49
CA ASP A 56 -0.42 5.59 -31.45
C ASP A 56 -0.54 6.97 -32.13
N ILE A 57 0.46 7.84 -31.98
CA ILE A 57 0.51 9.16 -32.66
C ILE A 57 0.68 8.97 -34.17
N ILE A 58 1.60 8.11 -34.61
CA ILE A 58 1.80 7.83 -36.04
C ILE A 58 0.52 7.27 -36.66
N PHE A 59 -0.13 6.35 -35.96
CA PHE A 59 -1.41 5.79 -36.38
C PHE A 59 -2.49 6.88 -36.48
N ALA A 60 -2.65 7.72 -35.45
CA ALA A 60 -3.63 8.81 -35.46
C ALA A 60 -3.40 9.81 -36.61
N LYS A 61 -2.13 10.14 -36.91
CA LYS A 61 -1.76 10.96 -38.06
C LYS A 61 -2.15 10.30 -39.38
N ASN A 62 -1.83 9.02 -39.56
CA ASN A 62 -2.09 8.30 -40.80
C ASN A 62 -3.60 8.12 -41.06
N GLU A 63 -4.39 8.04 -39.99
CA GLU A 63 -5.86 8.07 -40.03
C GLU A 63 -6.43 9.49 -40.23
N ASN A 64 -5.58 10.50 -40.47
CA ASN A 64 -5.95 11.91 -40.63
C ASN A 64 -6.85 12.45 -39.52
N LYS A 65 -6.64 12.01 -38.28
CA LYS A 65 -7.40 12.54 -37.14
C LYS A 65 -6.99 13.98 -36.90
N GLU A 66 -7.90 14.93 -37.09
CA GLU A 66 -7.65 16.36 -36.82
C GLU A 66 -7.27 16.60 -35.35
N VAL A 67 -7.80 15.77 -34.46
CA VAL A 67 -7.65 15.89 -33.01
C VAL A 67 -7.28 14.52 -32.45
N TYR A 68 -6.09 14.43 -31.83
CA TYR A 68 -5.68 13.26 -31.06
C TYR A 68 -5.57 13.62 -29.58
N ARG A 69 -6.51 13.12 -28.76
CA ARG A 69 -6.50 13.34 -27.31
C ARG A 69 -5.51 12.39 -26.64
N VAL A 70 -4.46 12.96 -26.05
CA VAL A 70 -3.39 12.20 -25.38
C VAL A 70 -3.63 12.08 -23.85
N GLY A 71 -4.83 12.48 -23.41
CA GLY A 71 -5.37 12.33 -22.07
C GLY A 71 -5.49 13.65 -21.29
N THR A 72 -5.57 13.54 -19.97
CA THR A 72 -5.77 14.67 -19.04
C THR A 72 -4.45 15.08 -18.37
N LEU A 73 -4.28 16.38 -18.09
CA LEU A 73 -3.21 17.00 -17.33
C LEU A 73 -3.86 17.74 -16.15
N ILE A 74 -3.51 17.37 -14.92
CA ILE A 74 -4.04 18.02 -13.71
C ILE A 74 -2.90 18.82 -13.08
N LEU A 75 -3.17 20.10 -12.85
CA LEU A 75 -2.22 21.06 -12.33
C LEU A 75 -2.75 21.68 -11.04
N HIS A 76 -1.89 21.71 -10.03
CA HIS A 76 -2.07 22.53 -8.84
C HIS A 76 -1.25 23.81 -9.00
N LYS A 77 -1.92 24.96 -8.99
CA LYS A 77 -1.28 26.27 -9.13
C LYS A 77 -0.97 26.84 -7.74
N ASP A 78 0.29 27.16 -7.49
CA ASP A 78 0.76 27.84 -6.29
C ASP A 78 1.61 29.07 -6.64
N GLU A 79 2.34 29.63 -5.66
CA GLU A 79 3.23 30.77 -5.86
C GLU A 79 4.45 30.45 -6.75
N ASN A 80 4.86 29.19 -6.80
CA ASN A 80 6.06 28.74 -7.53
C ASN A 80 5.75 28.37 -8.99
N GLY A 81 4.51 27.96 -9.29
CA GLY A 81 4.07 27.68 -10.65
C GLY A 81 2.91 26.68 -10.71
N TYR A 82 2.99 25.78 -11.68
CA TYR A 82 1.96 24.79 -11.99
C TYR A 82 2.50 23.38 -11.73
N ASN A 83 2.29 22.91 -10.51
CA ASN A 83 2.70 21.58 -10.07
C ASN A 83 1.87 20.50 -10.76
N ILE A 84 2.55 19.55 -11.41
CA ILE A 84 1.89 18.43 -12.07
C ILE A 84 1.38 17.43 -11.03
N VAL A 85 0.06 17.28 -10.95
CA VAL A 85 -0.62 16.27 -10.13
C VAL A 85 -0.90 15.00 -10.95
N ASP A 86 -1.26 15.14 -12.23
CA ASP A 86 -1.39 14.02 -13.17
C ASP A 86 -0.77 14.35 -14.53
N GLY A 87 -0.28 13.33 -15.23
CA GLY A 87 0.26 13.45 -16.58
C GLY A 87 1.79 13.54 -16.64
N GLN A 88 2.49 13.57 -15.50
CA GLN A 88 3.96 13.67 -15.42
C GLN A 88 4.69 12.71 -16.37
N GLN A 89 4.30 11.43 -16.40
CA GLN A 89 4.94 10.41 -17.24
C GLN A 89 4.77 10.72 -18.74
N ARG A 90 3.58 11.17 -19.14
CA ARG A 90 3.25 11.55 -20.52
C ARG A 90 4.01 12.81 -20.93
N ILE A 91 3.96 13.87 -20.12
CA ILE A 91 4.66 15.14 -20.38
C ILE A 91 6.18 14.93 -20.48
N THR A 92 6.76 14.12 -19.60
CA THR A 92 8.18 13.74 -19.66
C THR A 92 8.49 13.04 -20.98
N THR A 93 7.67 12.07 -21.39
CA THR A 93 7.88 11.33 -22.64
C THR A 93 7.76 12.22 -23.88
N PHE A 94 6.76 13.11 -23.92
CA PHE A 94 6.61 14.09 -25.00
C PHE A 94 7.81 15.04 -25.08
N SER A 95 8.33 15.48 -23.93
CA SER A 95 9.51 16.33 -23.87
C SER A 95 10.76 15.62 -24.43
N LEU A 96 10.95 14.34 -24.08
CA LEU A 96 12.03 13.52 -24.65
C LEU A 96 11.85 13.29 -26.15
N LEU A 97 10.61 13.08 -26.62
CA LEU A 97 10.28 12.92 -28.03
C LEU A 97 10.53 14.21 -28.82
N PHE A 98 10.16 15.37 -28.31
CA PHE A 98 10.46 16.67 -28.91
C PHE A 98 11.97 16.87 -29.06
N LYS A 99 12.74 16.56 -28.01
CA LYS A 99 14.21 16.58 -28.07
C LYS A 99 14.76 15.62 -29.12
N ALA A 100 14.19 14.41 -29.23
CA ALA A 100 14.57 13.43 -30.25
C ALA A 100 14.26 13.89 -31.68
N LEU A 101 13.15 14.59 -31.86
CA LEU A 101 12.71 15.17 -33.14
C LEU A 101 13.49 16.45 -33.52
N GLY A 102 14.31 16.98 -32.62
CA GLY A 102 15.21 18.11 -32.89
C GLY A 102 14.71 19.46 -32.38
N VAL A 103 13.64 19.48 -31.60
CA VAL A 103 13.20 20.70 -30.89
C VAL A 103 14.23 21.05 -29.82
N LYS A 104 14.64 22.31 -29.79
CA LYS A 104 15.61 22.85 -28.83
C LYS A 104 14.86 23.61 -27.72
N ASN A 105 15.53 23.81 -26.58
CA ASN A 105 15.09 24.67 -25.48
C ASN A 105 13.72 24.30 -24.87
N ILE A 106 13.56 23.04 -24.47
CA ILE A 106 12.37 22.57 -23.77
C ILE A 106 12.60 22.78 -22.27
N SER A 107 12.10 23.89 -21.71
CA SER A 107 12.28 24.29 -20.30
C SER A 107 11.91 23.19 -19.30
N PHE A 108 10.90 22.37 -19.64
CA PHE A 108 10.49 21.23 -18.81
C PHE A 108 11.61 20.22 -18.55
N LEU A 109 12.55 20.06 -19.50
CA LEU A 109 13.68 19.13 -19.36
C LEU A 109 14.80 19.65 -18.46
N ASP A 110 14.78 20.94 -18.10
CA ASP A 110 15.79 21.54 -17.21
C ASP A 110 15.46 21.30 -15.72
N GLN A 111 14.27 20.74 -15.44
CA GLN A 111 13.84 20.44 -14.08
C GLN A 111 14.65 19.31 -13.45
N ARG A 112 14.94 19.46 -12.15
CA ARG A 112 15.60 18.43 -11.38
C ARG A 112 14.62 17.31 -11.06
N LEU A 113 14.95 16.10 -11.48
CA LEU A 113 14.25 14.89 -11.04
C LEU A 113 14.84 14.38 -9.73
N ILE A 114 14.01 13.82 -8.85
CA ILE A 114 14.43 13.13 -7.63
C ILE A 114 15.48 12.07 -7.97
N ASN A 115 16.50 11.91 -7.12
CA ASN A 115 17.58 10.95 -7.35
C ASN A 115 17.10 9.50 -7.16
N ASN A 116 16.56 8.92 -8.23
CA ASN A 116 16.00 7.57 -8.22
C ASN A 116 16.56 6.71 -9.38
N PRO A 117 16.85 5.41 -9.16
CA PRO A 117 17.36 4.51 -10.21
C PRO A 117 16.48 4.46 -11.47
N TYR A 118 15.15 4.50 -11.31
CA TYR A 118 14.21 4.53 -12.42
C TYR A 118 14.38 5.80 -13.26
N ASN A 119 14.52 6.98 -12.64
CA ASN A 119 14.76 8.22 -13.36
C ASN A 119 16.04 8.14 -14.20
N LYS A 120 17.15 7.72 -13.58
CA LYS A 120 18.46 7.61 -14.25
C LYS A 120 18.40 6.67 -15.45
N TYR A 121 17.77 5.50 -15.29
CA TYR A 121 17.71 4.50 -16.33
C TYR A 121 16.66 4.83 -17.41
N ASN A 122 15.41 5.07 -17.02
CA ASN A 122 14.28 5.19 -17.95
C ASN A 122 14.36 6.46 -18.80
N VAL A 123 14.82 7.60 -18.25
CA VAL A 123 14.94 8.84 -19.03
C VAL A 123 15.94 8.65 -20.17
N ILE A 124 17.12 8.11 -19.87
CA ILE A 124 18.17 7.86 -20.86
C ILE A 124 17.72 6.80 -21.88
N ASN A 125 17.18 5.68 -21.40
CA ASN A 125 16.75 4.57 -22.26
C ASN A 125 15.61 4.98 -23.20
N ASN A 126 14.63 5.72 -22.70
CA ASN A 126 13.51 6.18 -23.51
C ASN A 126 13.95 7.27 -24.50
N TYR A 127 14.82 8.19 -24.10
CA TYR A 127 15.39 9.16 -25.04
C TYR A 127 16.14 8.46 -26.19
N ARG A 128 17.02 7.51 -25.89
CA ARG A 128 17.76 6.73 -26.91
C ARG A 128 16.81 5.97 -27.84
N THR A 129 15.78 5.35 -27.27
CA THR A 129 14.76 4.62 -28.02
C THR A 129 14.00 5.54 -28.98
N LEU A 130 13.48 6.65 -28.47
CA LEU A 130 12.74 7.65 -29.25
C LEU A 130 13.65 8.29 -30.30
N LYS A 131 14.91 8.57 -29.97
CA LYS A 131 15.90 9.12 -30.91
C LYS A 131 16.14 8.19 -32.09
N ARG A 132 16.41 6.91 -31.83
CA ARG A 132 16.56 5.88 -32.89
C ARG A 132 15.31 5.79 -33.77
N ARG A 133 14.13 5.76 -33.15
CA ARG A 133 12.84 5.76 -33.86
C ARG A 133 12.68 7.00 -34.74
N SER A 134 12.92 8.19 -34.19
CA SER A 134 12.81 9.47 -34.90
C SER A 134 13.79 9.57 -36.07
N ASP A 135 14.98 9.00 -35.95
CA ASP A 135 15.99 9.03 -37.02
C ASP A 135 15.65 8.02 -38.14
N ASN A 136 14.92 6.93 -37.84
CA ASN A 136 14.39 6.02 -38.84
C ASN A 136 13.19 6.57 -39.64
N LEU A 137 12.56 7.67 -39.20
CA LEU A 137 11.44 8.34 -39.88
C LEU A 137 11.92 9.29 -41.00
N THR A 138 12.97 8.92 -41.74
CA THR A 138 13.71 9.79 -42.71
C THR A 138 12.82 10.56 -43.70
N LYS A 139 11.65 10.03 -44.07
CA LYS A 139 10.56 10.78 -44.71
C LYS A 139 9.39 10.84 -43.74
N GLY A 140 8.96 12.05 -43.36
CA GLY A 140 7.82 12.26 -42.45
C GLY A 140 8.16 12.74 -41.04
N LYS A 141 9.46 12.88 -40.68
CA LYS A 141 9.88 13.44 -39.38
C LYS A 141 9.32 14.85 -39.10
N LYS A 142 9.25 15.70 -40.13
CA LYS A 142 8.68 17.05 -40.00
C LYS A 142 7.16 17.00 -39.80
N GLU A 143 6.48 16.17 -40.59
CA GLU A 143 5.02 16.02 -40.51
C GLU A 143 4.57 15.43 -39.17
N ILE A 144 5.31 14.44 -38.63
CA ILE A 144 4.98 13.90 -37.30
C ILE A 144 5.21 14.94 -36.21
N LEU A 145 6.28 15.76 -36.31
CA LEU A 145 6.52 16.85 -35.37
C LEU A 145 5.39 17.88 -35.42
N GLU A 146 4.99 18.31 -36.62
CA GLU A 146 3.87 19.22 -36.83
C GLU A 146 2.57 18.65 -36.27
N TYR A 147 2.29 17.36 -36.49
CA TYR A 147 1.12 16.68 -35.95
C TYR A 147 1.12 16.66 -34.42
N ILE A 148 2.28 16.36 -33.78
CA ILE A 148 2.36 16.39 -32.33
C ILE A 148 2.19 17.81 -31.79
N GLN A 149 2.76 18.81 -32.47
CA GLN A 149 2.66 20.20 -32.03
C GLN A 149 1.23 20.74 -32.13
N ASN A 150 0.49 20.36 -33.18
CA ASN A 150 -0.75 21.05 -33.55
C ASN A 150 -2.04 20.25 -33.34
N ASN A 151 -1.96 18.91 -33.31
CA ASN A 151 -3.12 18.01 -33.30
C ASN A 151 -3.17 17.12 -32.05
N CYS A 152 -2.03 16.88 -31.40
CA CYS A 152 -1.99 16.21 -30.10
C CYS A 152 -2.36 17.20 -29.00
N GLU A 153 -3.40 16.88 -28.24
CA GLU A 153 -3.98 17.79 -27.26
C GLU A 153 -4.38 17.07 -25.97
N MET A 154 -4.35 17.82 -24.88
CA MET A 154 -4.72 17.38 -23.54
C MET A 154 -5.84 18.21 -22.97
N ILE A 155 -6.70 17.57 -22.19
CA ILE A 155 -7.62 18.28 -21.29
C ILE A 155 -6.80 18.74 -20.09
N VAL A 156 -6.93 20.00 -19.70
CA VAL A 156 -6.20 20.58 -18.57
C VAL A 156 -7.20 20.95 -17.48
N VAL A 157 -6.90 20.50 -16.26
CA VAL A 157 -7.62 20.89 -15.05
C VAL A 157 -6.63 21.63 -14.17
N ILE A 158 -6.95 22.86 -13.79
CA ILE A 158 -6.14 23.70 -12.91
C ILE A 158 -6.98 24.07 -11.70
N THR A 159 -6.41 23.90 -10.52
CA THR A 159 -6.98 24.42 -9.27
C THR A 159 -5.87 24.99 -8.39
N GLU A 160 -6.24 25.96 -7.56
CA GLU A 160 -5.37 26.52 -6.52
C GLU A 160 -5.42 25.68 -5.24
N ASP A 161 -6.39 24.75 -5.12
CA ASP A 161 -6.51 23.79 -4.02
C ASP A 161 -5.95 22.42 -4.43
N ILE A 162 -4.82 22.06 -3.82
CA ILE A 162 -4.16 20.78 -4.05
C ILE A 162 -5.03 19.58 -3.69
N SER A 163 -5.94 19.68 -2.71
CA SER A 163 -6.88 18.60 -2.36
C SER A 163 -7.92 18.38 -3.45
N GLU A 164 -8.43 19.46 -4.04
CA GLU A 164 -9.31 19.37 -5.20
C GLU A 164 -8.56 18.73 -6.40
N ALA A 165 -7.28 19.07 -6.61
CA ALA A 165 -6.48 18.48 -7.69
C ALA A 165 -6.33 16.96 -7.53
N PHE A 166 -6.11 16.48 -6.31
CA PHE A 166 -6.06 15.04 -6.03
C PHE A 166 -7.43 14.37 -6.19
N GLN A 167 -8.53 15.00 -5.76
CA GLN A 167 -9.87 14.46 -6.03
C GLN A 167 -10.14 14.30 -7.54
N PHE A 168 -9.70 15.25 -8.37
CA PHE A 168 -9.77 15.12 -9.82
C PHE A 168 -8.92 13.98 -10.35
N PHE A 169 -7.69 13.83 -9.83
CA PHE A 169 -6.80 12.73 -10.18
C PHE A 169 -7.43 11.37 -9.85
N ASP A 170 -8.07 11.26 -8.69
CA ASP A 170 -8.77 10.04 -8.24
C ASP A 170 -9.91 9.69 -9.21
N SER A 171 -10.77 10.67 -9.51
CA SER A 171 -11.92 10.48 -10.42
C SER A 171 -11.52 10.04 -11.84
N GLN A 172 -10.34 10.44 -12.32
CA GLN A 172 -9.82 10.07 -13.64
C GLN A 172 -9.18 8.68 -13.63
N ASN A 173 -8.46 8.32 -12.57
CA ASN A 173 -7.81 7.01 -12.45
C ASN A 173 -8.80 5.87 -12.19
N ALA A 174 -10.00 6.16 -11.68
CA ALA A 174 -11.08 5.19 -11.54
C ALA A 174 -11.48 4.51 -12.88
N ARG A 175 -11.15 5.11 -14.04
CA ARG A 175 -11.40 4.54 -15.38
C ARG A 175 -10.17 3.89 -16.04
N GLY A 176 -8.99 3.98 -15.40
CA GLY A 176 -7.70 3.50 -15.92
C GLY A 176 -7.08 2.37 -15.08
N LYS A 177 -5.76 2.16 -15.21
CA LYS A 177 -5.03 1.22 -14.34
C LYS A 177 -5.07 1.76 -12.90
N LYS A 178 -5.88 1.12 -12.05
CA LYS A 178 -6.11 1.48 -10.65
C LYS A 178 -4.76 1.73 -9.93
N LEU A 179 -4.60 2.93 -9.38
CA LEU A 179 -3.52 3.20 -8.43
C LEU A 179 -3.74 2.36 -7.17
N TYR A 180 -2.66 2.09 -6.45
CA TYR A 180 -2.85 1.46 -5.15
C TYR A 180 -3.41 2.51 -4.19
N PRO A 181 -4.35 2.14 -3.30
CA PRO A 181 -4.90 3.08 -2.31
C PRO A 181 -3.81 3.86 -1.57
N HIS A 182 -2.70 3.20 -1.19
CA HIS A 182 -1.60 3.85 -0.47
C HIS A 182 -0.90 4.97 -1.25
N ASP A 183 -0.97 4.99 -2.59
CA ASP A 183 -0.41 6.09 -3.40
C ASP A 183 -1.14 7.42 -3.11
N LEU A 184 -2.44 7.36 -2.78
CA LEU A 184 -3.24 8.53 -2.40
C LEU A 184 -2.85 9.06 -1.01
N LEU A 185 -2.59 8.15 -0.08
CA LEU A 185 -2.17 8.51 1.27
C LEU A 185 -0.79 9.16 1.27
N LYS A 186 0.14 8.64 0.46
CA LYS A 186 1.47 9.27 0.31
C LYS A 186 1.35 10.74 -0.07
N ALA A 187 0.54 11.05 -1.09
CA ALA A 187 0.35 12.43 -1.53
C ALA A 187 -0.24 13.31 -0.42
N TYR A 188 -1.28 12.82 0.27
CA TYR A 188 -1.89 13.54 1.39
C TYR A 188 -0.85 13.87 2.47
N HIS A 189 -0.10 12.87 2.93
CA HIS A 189 0.84 13.04 4.03
C HIS A 189 2.10 13.83 3.65
N LEU A 190 2.55 13.84 2.40
CA LEU A 190 3.66 14.73 2.00
C LEU A 190 3.28 16.21 2.10
N ARG A 191 2.01 16.57 1.91
CA ARG A 191 1.54 17.96 2.08
C ARG A 191 1.54 18.38 3.55
N GLU A 192 1.24 17.45 4.44
CA GLU A 192 1.32 17.67 5.88
C GLU A 192 2.78 17.78 6.37
N MET A 193 3.76 17.62 5.47
CA MET A 193 5.18 17.82 5.72
C MET A 193 5.72 19.12 5.10
N ASN A 194 4.89 20.04 4.60
CA ASN A 194 5.35 21.24 3.88
C ASN A 194 6.35 22.12 4.69
N ASP A 195 6.29 22.08 6.03
CA ASP A 195 7.20 22.81 6.92
C ASP A 195 8.49 22.04 7.28
N PHE A 196 8.69 20.83 6.75
CA PHE A 196 9.91 20.02 6.95
C PHE A 196 11.01 20.39 5.94
N ASP A 197 12.27 20.16 6.32
CA ASP A 197 13.39 20.34 5.38
C ASP A 197 13.31 19.34 4.20
N ALA A 198 13.72 19.83 3.03
CA ALA A 198 13.65 19.07 1.77
C ALA A 198 14.46 17.76 1.81
N ASP A 199 15.60 17.74 2.51
CA ASP A 199 16.45 16.55 2.62
C ASP A 199 15.73 15.40 3.37
N ASN A 200 15.02 15.71 4.45
CA ASN A 200 14.24 14.72 5.21
C ASN A 200 12.99 14.26 4.46
N THR A 201 12.36 15.15 3.68
CA THR A 201 11.26 14.78 2.78
C THR A 201 11.76 13.82 1.69
N GLU A 202 12.88 14.11 1.03
CA GLU A 202 13.47 13.23 0.01
C GLU A 202 13.82 11.85 0.58
N LYS A 203 14.43 11.79 1.78
CA LYS A 203 14.72 10.51 2.47
C LYS A 203 13.45 9.70 2.75
N THR A 204 12.40 10.35 3.21
CA THR A 204 11.11 9.70 3.53
C THR A 204 10.47 9.14 2.26
N VAL A 205 10.42 9.94 1.19
CA VAL A 205 9.91 9.53 -0.12
C VAL A 205 10.71 8.35 -0.68
N LYS A 206 12.03 8.37 -0.53
CA LYS A 206 12.91 7.29 -0.99
C LYS A 206 12.62 5.99 -0.26
N ILE A 207 12.56 6.00 1.08
CA ILE A 207 12.24 4.81 1.88
C ILE A 207 10.91 4.21 1.43
N TRP A 208 9.89 5.05 1.23
CA TRP A 208 8.58 4.59 0.75
C TRP A 208 8.62 3.93 -0.64
N GLU A 209 9.33 4.54 -1.60
CA GLU A 209 9.43 4.02 -2.97
C GLU A 209 10.29 2.76 -3.08
N ASP A 210 11.24 2.58 -2.15
CA ASP A 210 12.09 1.39 -2.07
C ASP A 210 11.33 0.16 -1.51
N LEU A 211 10.17 0.36 -0.85
CA LEU A 211 9.30 -0.74 -0.43
C LEU A 211 8.65 -1.45 -1.63
N ASP A 212 8.43 -2.75 -1.50
CA ASP A 212 7.65 -3.51 -2.49
C ASP A 212 6.21 -2.99 -2.51
N GLN A 213 5.84 -2.34 -3.61
CA GLN A 213 4.55 -1.64 -3.75
C GLN A 213 3.35 -2.59 -3.72
N LYS A 214 3.53 -3.87 -4.08
CA LYS A 214 2.43 -4.85 -4.00
C LYS A 214 2.23 -5.28 -2.55
N LYS A 215 3.31 -5.59 -1.84
CA LYS A 215 3.24 -5.91 -0.41
C LYS A 215 2.74 -4.72 0.41
N LEU A 216 3.09 -3.50 0.02
CA LEU A 216 2.61 -2.28 0.66
C LEU A 216 1.09 -2.11 0.45
N ALA A 217 0.60 -2.37 -0.75
CA ALA A 217 -0.84 -2.38 -1.01
C ALA A 217 -1.56 -3.44 -0.16
N ASP A 218 -1.01 -4.65 -0.09
CA ASP A 218 -1.55 -5.73 0.73
C ASP A 218 -1.54 -5.35 2.22
N LEU A 219 -0.48 -4.71 2.73
CA LEU A 219 -0.41 -4.22 4.12
C LEU A 219 -1.61 -3.33 4.45
N PHE A 220 -1.90 -2.33 3.60
CA PHE A 220 -3.02 -1.42 3.83
C PHE A 220 -4.38 -2.10 3.70
N SER A 221 -4.61 -2.83 2.60
CA SER A 221 -5.94 -3.35 2.27
C SER A 221 -6.32 -4.59 3.09
N GLU A 222 -5.36 -5.49 3.33
CA GLU A 222 -5.62 -6.79 3.94
C GLU A 222 -5.32 -6.85 5.44
N TYR A 223 -4.52 -5.93 5.97
CA TYR A 223 -4.13 -5.94 7.38
C TYR A 223 -4.58 -4.66 8.09
N LEU A 224 -3.97 -3.51 7.79
CA LEU A 224 -4.18 -2.28 8.56
C LEU A 224 -5.64 -1.82 8.54
N TYR A 225 -6.28 -1.81 7.37
CA TYR A 225 -7.68 -1.39 7.26
C TYR A 225 -8.59 -2.34 8.05
N ARG A 226 -8.31 -3.65 7.95
CA ARG A 226 -9.09 -4.66 8.66
C ARG A 226 -8.94 -4.55 10.17
N ILE A 227 -7.73 -4.31 10.67
CA ILE A 227 -7.47 -4.09 12.09
C ILE A 227 -8.28 -2.89 12.59
N LYS A 228 -8.18 -1.73 11.93
CA LYS A 228 -8.87 -0.51 12.37
C LYS A 228 -10.39 -0.64 12.47
N GLU A 229 -11.00 -1.53 11.69
CA GLU A 229 -12.43 -1.82 11.75
C GLU A 229 -12.76 -2.98 12.71
N TRP A 230 -12.01 -4.08 12.68
CA TRP A 230 -12.29 -5.27 13.47
C TRP A 230 -12.12 -5.02 14.97
N VAL A 231 -11.16 -4.20 15.39
CA VAL A 231 -11.00 -3.83 16.82
C VAL A 231 -12.22 -3.06 17.34
N LYS A 232 -12.92 -2.33 16.47
CA LYS A 232 -14.18 -1.62 16.78
C LYS A 232 -15.42 -2.52 16.73
N GLY A 233 -15.27 -3.77 16.28
CA GLY A 233 -16.39 -4.68 16.05
C GLY A 233 -17.17 -4.41 14.76
N ASN A 234 -16.54 -3.74 13.78
CA ASN A 234 -17.15 -3.46 12.50
C ASN A 234 -16.83 -4.54 11.45
N LYS A 235 -17.73 -4.70 10.46
CA LYS A 235 -17.46 -5.50 9.26
C LYS A 235 -16.66 -4.69 8.25
N THR A 236 -15.86 -5.37 7.43
CA THR A 236 -14.92 -4.72 6.49
C THR A 236 -15.29 -4.95 5.04
N GLY A 237 -15.36 -3.88 4.25
CA GLY A 237 -15.37 -3.98 2.79
C GLY A 237 -13.97 -4.16 2.21
N GLU A 238 -13.82 -3.82 0.94
CA GLU A 238 -12.50 -3.53 0.36
C GLU A 238 -12.08 -2.09 0.72
N LEU A 239 -10.77 -1.88 0.91
CA LEU A 239 -10.20 -0.54 1.02
C LEU A 239 -10.32 0.17 -0.35
N ASN A 240 -10.92 1.35 -0.35
CA ASN A 240 -11.20 2.15 -1.53
C ASN A 240 -11.25 3.65 -1.18
N GLU A 241 -11.47 4.49 -2.18
CA GLU A 241 -11.46 5.96 -2.04
C GLU A 241 -12.46 6.50 -1.02
N GLN A 242 -13.56 5.80 -0.74
CA GLN A 242 -14.59 6.25 0.20
C GLN A 242 -14.22 6.02 1.67
N ASN A 243 -13.32 5.08 1.95
CA ASN A 243 -12.95 4.69 3.32
C ASN A 243 -11.44 4.85 3.62
N ILE A 244 -10.65 5.32 2.65
CA ILE A 244 -9.22 5.55 2.79
C ILE A 244 -8.87 6.64 3.81
N ASP A 245 -9.80 7.56 4.06
CA ASP A 245 -9.64 8.70 4.97
C ASP A 245 -9.35 8.28 6.42
N ILE A 246 -9.64 7.03 6.78
CA ILE A 246 -9.25 6.43 8.06
C ILE A 246 -7.74 6.49 8.34
N PHE A 247 -6.92 6.63 7.29
CA PHE A 247 -5.47 6.73 7.38
C PHE A 247 -4.94 8.18 7.36
N LYS A 248 -5.77 9.19 7.03
CA LYS A 248 -5.36 10.60 7.04
C LYS A 248 -5.04 11.10 8.45
N GLY A 249 -5.81 10.64 9.43
CA GLY A 249 -5.51 10.85 10.85
C GLY A 249 -5.59 12.32 11.29
N VAL A 250 -4.79 12.66 12.30
CA VAL A 250 -4.70 13.97 12.96
C VAL A 250 -3.67 14.84 12.24
N ASN A 251 -4.09 15.98 11.71
CA ASN A 251 -3.23 16.94 10.99
C ASN A 251 -2.60 17.98 11.93
N SER A 252 -1.71 18.83 11.42
CA SER A 252 -0.99 19.84 12.22
C SER A 252 -1.91 20.87 12.89
N HIS A 253 -3.05 21.20 12.26
CA HIS A 253 -4.02 22.21 12.71
C HIS A 253 -5.02 21.68 13.76
N ASP A 254 -5.13 20.36 13.93
CA ASP A 254 -6.05 19.76 14.90
C ASP A 254 -5.63 20.04 16.36
N ASN A 255 -6.28 21.01 17.00
CA ASN A 255 -5.93 21.46 18.36
C ASN A 255 -6.83 20.86 19.45
N PHE A 256 -7.57 19.79 19.15
CA PHE A 256 -8.41 19.11 20.12
C PHE A 256 -7.57 18.39 21.19
N PRO A 257 -8.05 18.26 22.44
CA PRO A 257 -7.30 17.59 23.50
C PRO A 257 -6.84 16.17 23.16
N TYR A 258 -7.69 15.36 22.49
CA TYR A 258 -7.32 14.01 22.06
C TYR A 258 -6.21 14.02 21.00
N ALA A 259 -6.23 14.99 20.08
CA ALA A 259 -5.21 15.15 19.05
C ALA A 259 -3.87 15.56 19.68
N GLN A 260 -3.91 16.47 20.66
CA GLN A 260 -2.73 16.92 21.39
C GLN A 260 -2.05 15.77 22.17
N TYR A 261 -2.81 14.81 22.71
CA TYR A 261 -2.25 13.63 23.35
C TYR A 261 -1.35 12.83 22.41
N TYR A 262 -1.85 12.45 21.23
CA TYR A 262 -1.07 11.67 20.26
C TYR A 262 0.08 12.50 19.68
N LYS A 263 -0.16 13.77 19.32
CA LYS A 263 0.90 14.68 18.86
C LYS A 263 2.03 14.80 19.88
N GLY A 264 1.69 14.96 21.16
CA GLY A 264 2.66 15.06 22.25
C GLY A 264 3.46 13.78 22.43
N ALA A 265 2.80 12.61 22.42
CA ALA A 265 3.46 11.32 22.52
C ALA A 265 4.47 11.12 21.38
N TYR A 266 4.08 11.43 20.14
CA TYR A 266 4.97 11.37 18.99
C TYR A 266 6.13 12.36 19.08
N ALA A 267 5.85 13.63 19.37
CA ALA A 267 6.88 14.65 19.49
C ALA A 267 7.91 14.28 20.57
N TYR A 268 7.45 13.78 21.72
CA TYR A 268 8.32 13.30 22.78
C TYR A 268 9.20 12.13 22.30
N ALA A 269 8.61 11.09 21.72
CA ALA A 269 9.35 9.93 21.23
C ALA A 269 10.36 10.30 20.14
N ASP A 270 9.97 11.11 19.15
CA ASP A 270 10.85 11.55 18.07
C ASP A 270 12.03 12.38 18.59
N ASN A 271 11.78 13.29 19.54
CA ASN A 271 12.83 14.06 20.20
C ASN A 271 13.81 13.15 20.96
N ILE A 272 13.32 12.20 21.77
CA ILE A 272 14.17 11.26 22.50
C ILE A 272 14.98 10.39 21.52
N ASN A 273 14.32 9.81 20.52
CA ASN A 273 14.95 8.92 19.55
C ASN A 273 16.06 9.58 18.72
N ARG A 274 15.96 10.89 18.46
CA ARG A 274 16.99 11.64 17.73
C ARG A 274 18.08 12.22 18.62
N SER A 275 17.86 12.22 19.94
CA SER A 275 18.84 12.72 20.90
C SER A 275 19.98 11.72 21.14
N ALA A 276 20.97 12.13 21.92
CA ALA A 276 22.02 11.22 22.39
C ALA A 276 21.54 10.26 23.50
N ILE A 277 20.33 10.45 24.06
CA ILE A 277 19.84 9.67 25.21
C ILE A 277 19.85 8.16 24.93
N PRO A 278 19.24 7.63 23.83
CA PRO A 278 19.29 6.20 23.54
C PRO A 278 20.72 5.64 23.49
N PHE A 279 21.65 6.39 22.90
CA PHE A 279 23.06 5.99 22.80
C PHE A 279 23.76 5.97 24.16
N VAL A 280 23.54 6.99 24.99
CA VAL A 280 24.24 7.14 26.29
C VAL A 280 23.67 6.21 27.35
N THR A 281 22.34 6.05 27.41
CA THR A 281 21.68 5.28 28.48
C THR A 281 21.38 3.84 28.08
N GLY A 282 21.52 3.51 26.79
CA GLY A 282 21.04 2.25 26.24
C GLY A 282 19.51 2.15 26.17
N MET A 283 18.79 3.27 26.36
CA MET A 283 17.33 3.31 26.25
C MET A 283 16.91 2.86 24.84
N GLN A 284 15.90 1.98 24.80
CA GLN A 284 15.36 1.46 23.54
C GLN A 284 14.63 2.55 22.77
N LYS A 285 14.50 2.37 21.46
CA LYS A 285 13.81 3.33 20.62
C LYS A 285 12.33 3.34 21.00
N LEU A 286 11.79 4.53 21.25
CA LEU A 286 10.38 4.70 21.54
C LEU A 286 9.57 4.58 20.25
N ILE A 287 8.54 3.73 20.27
CA ILE A 287 7.60 3.56 19.15
C ILE A 287 6.35 4.41 19.45
N PRO A 288 6.12 5.53 18.74
CA PRO A 288 5.04 6.47 19.07
C PRO A 288 3.70 6.14 18.41
N PHE A 289 3.46 4.88 18.07
CA PHE A 289 2.30 4.47 17.29
C PHE A 289 1.69 3.21 17.86
N GLN A 290 0.38 3.07 17.71
CA GLN A 290 -0.36 1.82 17.92
C GLN A 290 -1.36 1.63 16.78
N LEU A 291 -1.69 0.39 16.44
CA LEU A 291 -2.54 0.09 15.27
C LEU A 291 -3.98 0.58 15.42
N ASP A 292 -4.50 0.60 16.65
CA ASP A 292 -5.86 1.00 17.00
C ASP A 292 -6.01 2.50 17.31
N THR A 293 -4.91 3.26 17.33
CA THR A 293 -4.93 4.70 17.57
C THR A 293 -5.03 5.54 16.28
N PRO A 294 -5.45 6.82 16.36
CA PRO A 294 -5.32 7.76 15.26
C PRO A 294 -3.87 7.89 14.80
N ILE A 295 -3.67 8.03 13.48
CA ILE A 295 -2.36 8.30 12.89
C ILE A 295 -2.12 9.81 12.94
N ILE A 296 -0.89 10.26 13.08
CA ILE A 296 -0.55 11.68 12.89
C ILE A 296 -0.13 11.87 11.44
N ALA A 297 -0.74 12.84 10.78
CA ALA A 297 -0.48 13.11 9.38
C ALA A 297 0.95 13.69 9.20
N GLY A 298 1.55 13.42 8.05
CA GLY A 298 2.90 13.89 7.74
C GLY A 298 3.93 12.77 7.80
N LYS A 299 5.16 13.11 8.20
CA LYS A 299 6.23 12.14 8.45
C LYS A 299 5.81 10.97 9.35
N PRO A 300 5.00 11.16 10.43
CA PRO A 300 4.64 10.07 11.32
C PRO A 300 3.88 8.93 10.60
N PHE A 301 3.07 9.24 9.59
CA PHE A 301 2.40 8.23 8.78
C PHE A 301 3.39 7.33 8.01
N PHE A 302 4.46 7.91 7.46
CA PHE A 302 5.50 7.16 6.75
C PHE A 302 6.27 6.24 7.70
N ASP A 303 6.61 6.75 8.88
CA ASP A 303 7.28 5.97 9.94
C ASP A 303 6.37 4.83 10.44
N TYR A 304 5.09 5.12 10.70
CA TYR A 304 4.05 4.14 11.02
C TYR A 304 4.01 3.03 9.96
N THR A 305 3.93 3.43 8.69
CA THR A 305 3.80 2.48 7.58
C THR A 305 5.03 1.59 7.46
N LYS A 306 6.23 2.18 7.52
CA LYS A 306 7.48 1.41 7.47
C LYS A 306 7.58 0.43 8.63
N HIS A 307 7.22 0.86 9.83
CA HIS A 307 7.25 0.04 11.03
C HIS A 307 6.40 -1.22 10.89
N TYR A 308 5.12 -1.10 10.54
CA TYR A 308 4.26 -2.27 10.39
C TYR A 308 4.52 -3.08 9.12
N PHE A 309 5.09 -2.47 8.07
CA PHE A 309 5.58 -3.21 6.91
C PHE A 309 6.69 -4.18 7.33
N ASP A 310 7.66 -3.71 8.13
CA ASP A 310 8.77 -4.53 8.59
C ASP A 310 8.31 -5.65 9.53
N ILE A 311 7.43 -5.35 10.49
CA ILE A 311 6.88 -6.36 11.40
C ILE A 311 6.10 -7.43 10.62
N LEU A 312 5.26 -7.01 9.66
CA LEU A 312 4.48 -7.97 8.88
C LEU A 312 5.37 -8.85 8.00
N GLU A 313 6.42 -8.29 7.41
CA GLU A 313 7.38 -9.06 6.62
C GLU A 313 8.18 -10.03 7.49
N ASP A 314 8.50 -9.66 8.73
CA ASP A 314 9.08 -10.55 9.74
C ASP A 314 8.12 -11.70 10.10
N ILE A 315 6.87 -11.40 10.47
CA ILE A 315 5.84 -12.41 10.80
C ILE A 315 5.62 -13.43 9.66
N LYS A 316 5.70 -12.96 8.41
CA LYS A 316 5.51 -13.80 7.22
C LYS A 316 6.78 -14.55 6.82
N ASN A 317 7.94 -14.14 7.33
CA ASN A 317 9.20 -14.79 7.07
C ASN A 317 9.44 -15.91 8.09
N ASN A 318 9.62 -17.13 7.61
CA ASN A 318 9.94 -18.28 8.47
C ASN A 318 11.42 -18.69 8.34
N ASP A 319 12.22 -17.90 7.62
CA ASP A 319 13.64 -18.16 7.44
C ASP A 319 14.41 -17.81 8.71
N LYS A 320 15.19 -18.78 9.18
CA LYS A 320 15.89 -18.84 10.48
C LYS A 320 16.83 -17.66 10.83
N TYR A 321 17.06 -16.73 9.90
CA TYR A 321 18.14 -15.74 9.97
C TYR A 321 17.70 -14.27 9.95
N ILE A 322 16.42 -13.96 9.69
CA ILE A 322 15.99 -12.57 9.50
C ILE A 322 14.68 -12.32 10.26
N GLY A 323 14.81 -12.10 11.57
CA GLY A 323 13.81 -11.41 12.40
C GLY A 323 13.42 -12.09 13.71
N TYR A 324 12.47 -11.50 14.43
CA TYR A 324 12.32 -11.61 15.90
C TYR A 324 11.27 -12.63 16.36
N PHE A 325 10.25 -12.94 15.56
CA PHE A 325 9.00 -13.41 16.16
C PHE A 325 8.58 -14.85 15.86
N ILE A 326 8.81 -15.43 14.67
CA ILE A 326 8.34 -16.79 14.35
C ILE A 326 9.30 -17.55 13.43
N ASN A 327 10.53 -17.77 13.90
CA ASN A 327 11.53 -18.53 13.15
C ASN A 327 11.41 -20.03 13.41
N ASP A 328 11.59 -20.83 12.36
CA ASP A 328 11.69 -22.30 12.44
C ASP A 328 10.40 -23.01 12.95
N ASN A 329 9.28 -22.30 13.00
CA ASN A 329 8.03 -22.80 13.59
C ASN A 329 7.38 -23.89 12.72
N GLU A 330 7.12 -25.07 13.31
CA GLU A 330 6.58 -26.23 12.61
C GLU A 330 5.18 -25.98 12.00
N VAL A 331 4.35 -25.17 12.67
CA VAL A 331 3.04 -24.78 12.16
C VAL A 331 3.23 -23.96 10.89
N VAL A 332 4.04 -22.90 10.95
CA VAL A 332 4.30 -22.02 9.80
C VAL A 332 4.90 -22.81 8.63
N LYS A 333 5.88 -23.68 8.87
CA LYS A 333 6.45 -24.56 7.82
C LYS A 333 5.38 -25.41 7.13
N THR A 334 4.46 -25.94 7.91
CA THR A 334 3.33 -26.74 7.39
C THR A 334 2.40 -25.87 6.56
N LEU A 335 2.09 -24.65 7.01
CA LEU A 335 1.21 -23.73 6.30
C LEU A 335 1.81 -23.17 5.00
N GLU A 336 3.15 -23.18 4.86
CA GLU A 336 3.85 -22.81 3.62
C GLU A 336 3.83 -23.91 2.55
N LEU A 337 3.36 -25.13 2.85
CA LEU A 337 3.21 -26.18 1.84
C LEU A 337 2.26 -25.74 0.72
N PRO A 338 2.50 -26.12 -0.56
CA PRO A 338 1.70 -25.63 -1.70
C PRO A 338 0.18 -25.80 -1.57
N LYS A 339 -0.28 -26.83 -0.86
CA LYS A 339 -1.72 -27.10 -0.62
C LYS A 339 -2.38 -26.15 0.39
N TYR A 340 -1.59 -25.49 1.24
CA TYR A 340 -2.06 -24.53 2.24
C TYR A 340 -1.66 -23.10 1.88
N LYS A 341 -0.54 -22.90 1.19
CA LYS A 341 -0.13 -21.60 0.66
C LYS A 341 -1.07 -21.06 -0.42
N ASN A 342 -1.65 -21.96 -1.22
CA ASN A 342 -2.55 -21.60 -2.31
C ASN A 342 -4.03 -21.73 -1.91
N GLY A 343 -4.89 -21.04 -2.66
CA GLY A 343 -6.34 -21.11 -2.51
C GLY A 343 -6.90 -20.02 -1.60
N VAL A 344 -8.06 -19.47 -2.00
CA VAL A 344 -8.69 -18.31 -1.35
C VAL A 344 -8.93 -18.55 0.13
N GLY A 345 -9.54 -19.69 0.49
CA GLY A 345 -9.86 -20.00 1.88
C GLY A 345 -8.64 -20.13 2.79
N ASN A 346 -7.58 -20.79 2.33
CA ASN A 346 -6.35 -20.86 3.12
C ASN A 346 -5.69 -19.48 3.27
N GLY A 347 -5.68 -18.69 2.19
CA GLY A 347 -5.16 -17.33 2.22
C GLY A 347 -5.91 -16.40 3.18
N ILE A 348 -7.23 -16.59 3.35
CA ILE A 348 -8.03 -15.84 4.33
C ILE A 348 -7.64 -16.25 5.76
N ALA A 349 -7.58 -17.55 6.05
CA ALA A 349 -7.20 -18.04 7.37
C ALA A 349 -5.78 -17.60 7.76
N ARG A 350 -4.84 -17.64 6.81
CA ARG A 350 -3.48 -17.15 7.01
C ARG A 350 -3.45 -15.66 7.32
N LYS A 351 -4.17 -14.83 6.55
CA LYS A 351 -4.29 -13.38 6.83
C LYS A 351 -4.87 -13.11 8.21
N MET A 352 -5.89 -13.85 8.63
CA MET A 352 -6.47 -13.71 9.97
C MET A 352 -5.45 -14.02 11.08
N LEU A 353 -4.67 -15.09 10.92
CA LEU A 353 -3.59 -15.44 11.84
C LEU A 353 -2.53 -14.33 11.91
N ASP A 354 -1.98 -13.94 10.76
CA ASP A 354 -0.94 -12.92 10.65
C ASP A 354 -1.41 -11.57 11.22
N THR A 355 -2.69 -11.21 11.00
CA THR A 355 -3.31 -9.99 11.55
C THR A 355 -3.38 -10.02 13.08
N ALA A 356 -3.73 -11.17 13.66
CA ALA A 356 -3.82 -11.31 15.11
C ALA A 356 -2.43 -11.23 15.76
N ILE A 357 -1.42 -11.84 15.13
CA ILE A 357 -0.02 -11.76 15.55
C ILE A 357 0.50 -10.32 15.45
N LEU A 358 0.24 -9.64 14.33
CA LEU A 358 0.65 -8.25 14.14
C LEU A 358 0.10 -7.33 15.25
N LEU A 359 -1.17 -7.51 15.61
CA LEU A 359 -1.82 -6.73 16.68
C LEU A 359 -1.31 -7.09 18.08
N TYR A 360 -0.96 -8.36 18.34
CA TYR A 360 -0.32 -8.74 19.59
C TYR A 360 1.07 -8.12 19.72
N VAL A 361 1.88 -8.21 18.65
CA VAL A 361 3.24 -7.67 18.62
C VAL A 361 3.22 -6.16 18.85
N ASP A 362 2.34 -5.44 18.14
CA ASP A 362 2.12 -4.00 18.34
C ASP A 362 1.86 -3.63 19.80
N ARG A 363 0.99 -4.41 20.47
CA ARG A 363 0.52 -4.06 21.80
C ARG A 363 1.46 -4.47 22.93
N PHE A 364 2.13 -5.62 22.80
CA PHE A 364 2.78 -6.27 23.94
C PHE A 364 4.27 -6.58 23.73
N CYS A 365 4.77 -6.60 22.49
CA CYS A 365 6.16 -6.97 22.25
C CYS A 365 7.06 -5.72 22.22
N PRO A 366 8.05 -5.60 23.13
CA PRO A 366 9.03 -4.53 23.05
C PRO A 366 9.99 -4.74 21.87
N GLU A 367 10.72 -3.69 21.47
CA GLU A 367 11.69 -3.73 20.36
C GLU A 367 12.74 -4.83 20.54
N LYS A 368 13.13 -5.10 21.80
CA LYS A 368 14.00 -6.21 22.17
C LYS A 368 13.27 -7.13 23.15
N PRO A 369 12.56 -8.16 22.66
CA PRO A 369 11.80 -9.05 23.52
C PRO A 369 12.73 -9.86 24.43
N SER A 370 12.35 -9.95 25.70
CA SER A 370 12.94 -10.89 26.64
C SER A 370 12.49 -12.33 26.33
N LYS A 371 13.12 -13.31 26.97
CA LYS A 371 12.69 -14.71 26.85
C LYS A 371 11.22 -14.90 27.27
N ALA A 372 10.77 -14.19 28.30
CA ALA A 372 9.39 -14.28 28.76
C ALA A 372 8.41 -13.71 27.72
N ASP A 373 8.79 -12.62 27.04
CA ASP A 373 7.97 -12.03 25.97
C ASP A 373 7.82 -13.00 24.79
N ILE A 374 8.91 -13.69 24.43
CA ILE A 374 8.90 -14.71 23.36
C ILE A 374 8.02 -15.89 23.76
N GLU A 375 8.14 -16.41 24.99
CA GLU A 375 7.31 -17.52 25.48
C GLU A 375 5.81 -17.17 25.49
N MET A 376 5.46 -15.94 25.87
CA MET A 376 4.07 -15.45 25.84
C MET A 376 3.56 -15.30 24.40
N LEU A 377 4.40 -14.81 23.47
CA LEU A 377 4.08 -14.74 22.06
C LEU A 377 3.88 -16.13 21.45
N ASP A 378 4.72 -17.11 21.78
CA ASP A 378 4.58 -18.50 21.30
C ASP A 378 3.25 -19.12 21.75
N GLN A 379 2.86 -18.90 23.00
CA GLN A 379 1.56 -19.34 23.50
C GLN A 379 0.40 -18.64 22.78
N PHE A 380 0.51 -17.33 22.59
CA PHE A 380 -0.49 -16.56 21.85
C PHE A 380 -0.60 -17.03 20.40
N PHE A 381 0.52 -17.30 19.74
CA PHE A 381 0.57 -17.83 18.38
C PHE A 381 -0.23 -19.12 18.26
N ILE A 382 -0.09 -20.04 19.22
CA ILE A 382 -0.87 -21.28 19.25
C ILE A 382 -2.37 -20.96 19.33
N PHE A 383 -2.81 -20.10 20.24
CA PHE A 383 -4.22 -19.73 20.37
C PHE A 383 -4.77 -19.02 19.12
N ALA A 384 -4.02 -18.08 18.56
CA ALA A 384 -4.39 -17.40 17.32
C ALA A 384 -4.47 -18.38 16.13
N PHE A 385 -3.55 -19.35 16.06
CA PHE A 385 -3.57 -20.41 15.07
C PHE A 385 -4.82 -21.29 15.22
N ILE A 386 -5.11 -21.77 16.43
CA ILE A 386 -6.29 -22.59 16.71
C ILE A 386 -7.57 -21.83 16.36
N TRP A 387 -7.66 -20.55 16.71
CA TRP A 387 -8.79 -19.69 16.33
C TRP A 387 -8.92 -19.58 14.79
N ALA A 388 -7.89 -19.10 14.08
CA ALA A 388 -7.98 -18.86 12.65
C ALA A 388 -8.19 -20.15 11.83
N TYR A 389 -7.52 -21.24 12.22
CA TYR A 389 -7.63 -22.52 11.52
C TYR A 389 -8.82 -23.36 11.97
N SER A 390 -9.46 -23.05 13.11
CA SER A 390 -10.78 -23.61 13.44
C SER A 390 -11.83 -23.18 12.42
N LEU A 391 -11.82 -21.91 12.00
CA LEU A 391 -12.66 -21.45 10.90
C LEU A 391 -12.34 -22.22 9.61
N ARG A 392 -11.05 -22.33 9.27
CA ARG A 392 -10.62 -23.01 8.04
C ARG A 392 -11.05 -24.47 8.02
N ALA A 393 -10.95 -25.18 9.15
CA ALA A 393 -11.30 -26.59 9.28
C ALA A 393 -12.81 -26.82 9.17
N GLN A 394 -13.66 -25.88 9.62
CA GLN A 394 -15.12 -26.01 9.64
C GLN A 394 -15.82 -25.60 8.32
N TYR A 395 -15.05 -25.14 7.32
CA TYR A 395 -15.54 -24.71 6.00
C TYR A 395 -14.88 -25.48 4.85
N GLN A 396 -15.72 -25.92 3.91
CA GLN A 396 -15.24 -26.46 2.63
C GLN A 396 -14.73 -25.32 1.73
N ASN A 397 -15.58 -24.31 1.52
CA ASN A 397 -15.28 -23.11 0.74
C ASN A 397 -15.35 -21.89 1.67
N LEU A 398 -14.17 -21.35 2.02
CA LEU A 398 -14.08 -20.18 2.89
C LEU A 398 -13.89 -18.91 2.05
N GLY A 399 -14.79 -17.94 2.26
CA GLY A 399 -14.73 -16.59 1.70
C GLY A 399 -14.83 -15.51 2.80
N TRP A 400 -14.57 -14.25 2.44
CA TRP A 400 -14.49 -13.14 3.40
C TRP A 400 -15.78 -12.90 4.19
N ALA A 401 -16.95 -13.05 3.57
CA ALA A 401 -18.23 -12.92 4.27
C ALA A 401 -18.36 -13.91 5.43
N ALA A 402 -17.95 -15.17 5.23
CA ALA A 402 -17.96 -16.19 6.27
C ALA A 402 -16.91 -15.88 7.36
N ALA A 403 -15.71 -15.47 6.97
CA ALA A 403 -14.66 -15.06 7.91
C ALA A 403 -15.09 -13.88 8.79
N GLN A 404 -15.78 -12.89 8.23
CA GLN A 404 -16.29 -11.77 9.02
C GLN A 404 -17.40 -12.18 9.98
N ASN A 405 -18.35 -13.02 9.55
CA ASN A 405 -19.37 -13.52 10.47
C ASN A 405 -18.73 -14.31 11.63
N TYR A 406 -17.66 -15.07 11.34
CA TYR A 406 -16.89 -15.78 12.34
C TYR A 406 -16.23 -14.83 13.36
N ILE A 407 -15.52 -13.81 12.88
CA ILE A 407 -14.88 -12.79 13.72
C ILE A 407 -15.93 -12.04 14.54
N MET A 408 -17.07 -11.69 13.96
CA MET A 408 -18.12 -10.95 14.67
C MET A 408 -18.91 -11.79 15.69
N GLY A 409 -18.69 -13.12 15.74
CA GLY A 409 -19.51 -14.02 16.57
C GLY A 409 -20.95 -14.20 16.07
N ASN A 410 -21.27 -13.74 14.86
CA ASN A 410 -22.61 -13.70 14.28
C ASN A 410 -22.77 -14.75 13.17
N SER A 411 -22.19 -15.94 13.37
CA SER A 411 -22.35 -17.03 12.40
C SER A 411 -23.73 -17.67 12.52
N ASN A 412 -24.48 -17.72 11.42
CA ASN A 412 -25.75 -18.47 11.32
C ASN A 412 -25.58 -20.00 11.48
N LYS A 413 -24.33 -20.48 11.42
CA LYS A 413 -23.95 -21.87 11.68
C LYS A 413 -23.29 -21.93 13.06
N GLU A 414 -23.59 -22.96 13.86
CA GLU A 414 -22.92 -23.26 15.14
C GLU A 414 -21.43 -23.55 14.92
N LEU A 415 -20.64 -22.49 14.70
CA LEU A 415 -19.21 -22.56 14.50
C LEU A 415 -18.52 -22.44 15.85
N LEU A 416 -17.66 -23.42 16.16
CA LEU A 416 -16.80 -23.33 17.32
C LEU A 416 -15.75 -22.24 17.13
N ASN A 417 -15.40 -21.58 18.24
CA ASN A 417 -14.40 -20.51 18.33
C ASN A 417 -14.77 -19.22 17.57
N SER A 418 -16.05 -19.03 17.22
CA SER A 418 -16.53 -17.81 16.57
C SER A 418 -16.59 -16.63 17.56
N PHE A 419 -15.55 -15.80 17.58
CA PHE A 419 -15.49 -14.57 18.37
C PHE A 419 -14.43 -13.60 17.83
N ASN A 420 -14.51 -12.33 18.27
CA ASN A 420 -13.62 -11.28 17.81
C ASN A 420 -12.31 -11.26 18.60
N ILE A 421 -11.32 -12.04 18.16
CA ILE A 421 -10.02 -12.09 18.82
C ILE A 421 -9.33 -10.72 18.85
N TYR A 422 -9.49 -9.90 17.81
CA TYR A 422 -8.83 -8.60 17.69
C TYR A 422 -9.28 -7.63 18.77
N LYS A 423 -10.58 -7.61 19.05
CA LYS A 423 -11.15 -6.82 20.15
C LYS A 423 -10.64 -7.29 21.52
N ILE A 424 -10.55 -8.60 21.73
CA ILE A 424 -10.01 -9.17 22.97
C ILE A 424 -8.54 -8.76 23.18
N ILE A 425 -7.73 -8.75 22.11
CA ILE A 425 -6.33 -8.29 22.17
C ILE A 425 -6.28 -6.82 22.61
N THR A 426 -7.08 -5.93 21.99
CA THR A 426 -7.09 -4.49 22.31
C THR A 426 -7.73 -4.13 23.65
N GLU A 427 -8.55 -5.01 24.21
CA GLU A 427 -9.17 -4.82 25.54
C GLU A 427 -8.34 -5.43 26.67
N SER A 428 -7.31 -6.21 26.34
CA SER A 428 -6.44 -6.84 27.34
C SER A 428 -5.34 -5.90 27.81
N ASP A 429 -5.15 -5.80 29.13
CA ASP A 429 -4.12 -4.94 29.74
C ASP A 429 -2.74 -5.61 29.80
N SER A 430 -2.68 -6.94 29.67
CA SER A 430 -1.42 -7.69 29.64
C SER A 430 -1.54 -8.99 28.83
N PRO A 431 -0.40 -9.55 28.37
CA PRO A 431 -0.38 -10.86 27.73
C PRO A 431 -0.97 -11.98 28.59
N ILE A 432 -0.75 -11.96 29.91
CA ILE A 432 -1.22 -13.01 30.82
C ILE A 432 -2.77 -13.03 30.85
N ILE A 433 -3.39 -11.85 30.98
CA ILE A 433 -4.84 -11.72 30.97
C ILE A 433 -5.41 -12.17 29.61
N LEU A 434 -4.78 -11.74 28.51
CA LEU A 434 -5.17 -12.16 27.16
C LEU A 434 -5.13 -13.68 27.01
N LEU A 435 -4.02 -14.32 27.38
CA LEU A 435 -3.84 -15.77 27.29
C LEU A 435 -4.86 -16.52 28.14
N SER A 436 -5.18 -16.03 29.36
CA SER A 436 -6.23 -16.60 30.20
C SER A 436 -7.60 -16.54 29.51
N ILE A 437 -7.99 -15.38 28.98
CA ILE A 437 -9.27 -15.20 28.28
C ILE A 437 -9.37 -16.14 27.05
N LEU A 438 -8.28 -16.27 26.29
CA LEU A 438 -8.25 -17.14 25.11
C LEU A 438 -8.31 -18.63 25.49
N SER A 439 -7.63 -19.02 26.58
CA SER A 439 -7.71 -20.38 27.12
C SER A 439 -9.14 -20.76 27.52
N ASP A 440 -9.91 -19.84 28.10
CA ASP A 440 -11.30 -20.09 28.51
C ASP A 440 -12.27 -20.11 27.30
N LYS A 441 -11.99 -19.30 26.27
CA LYS A 441 -12.86 -19.17 25.09
C LYS A 441 -12.64 -20.23 24.02
N LEU A 442 -11.41 -20.71 23.85
CA LEU A 442 -11.08 -21.66 22.79
C LEU A 442 -11.53 -23.06 23.16
N VAL A 443 -12.37 -23.63 22.30
CA VAL A 443 -12.92 -24.97 22.45
C VAL A 443 -12.25 -25.91 21.46
N PRO A 444 -11.87 -27.13 21.89
CA PRO A 444 -11.37 -28.18 21.00
C PRO A 444 -12.38 -28.57 19.92
N LEU A 445 -11.91 -28.79 18.68
CA LEU A 445 -12.71 -29.30 17.58
C LEU A 445 -12.92 -30.81 17.67
N SER A 446 -13.82 -31.35 16.86
CA SER A 446 -14.05 -32.78 16.68
C SER A 446 -14.50 -33.09 15.24
N PHE A 447 -14.59 -34.38 14.89
CA PHE A 447 -15.03 -34.81 13.56
C PHE A 447 -16.40 -34.26 13.16
N VAL A 448 -17.32 -34.07 14.12
CA VAL A 448 -18.67 -33.55 13.81
C VAL A 448 -18.64 -32.09 13.34
N ASN A 449 -17.58 -31.34 13.63
CA ASN A 449 -17.43 -29.95 13.23
C ASN A 449 -16.87 -29.80 11.80
N LEU A 450 -16.23 -30.84 11.25
CA LEU A 450 -15.66 -30.80 9.90
C LEU A 450 -16.77 -30.81 8.82
N PRO A 451 -16.52 -30.26 7.61
CA PRO A 451 -17.43 -30.36 6.48
C PRO A 451 -17.80 -31.80 6.14
N ILE A 452 -19.03 -32.02 5.66
CA ILE A 452 -19.59 -33.36 5.38
C ILE A 452 -18.67 -34.21 4.47
N TYR A 453 -18.05 -33.59 3.46
CA TYR A 453 -17.10 -34.27 2.58
C TYR A 453 -15.85 -34.80 3.32
N ASP A 454 -15.39 -34.08 4.36
CA ASP A 454 -14.26 -34.50 5.19
C ASP A 454 -14.67 -35.54 6.25
N LYS A 455 -15.94 -35.54 6.70
CA LYS A 455 -16.47 -36.57 7.62
C LYS A 455 -16.44 -37.98 7.04
N ASN A 456 -16.70 -38.10 5.73
CA ASN A 456 -16.65 -39.38 5.01
C ASN A 456 -15.22 -39.83 4.67
N ASN A 457 -14.21 -39.02 5.03
CA ASN A 457 -12.82 -39.23 4.73
C ASN A 457 -12.01 -39.47 6.02
N LYS A 458 -12.46 -40.43 6.86
CA LYS A 458 -11.79 -40.83 8.12
C LYS A 458 -10.27 -41.02 7.97
N ALA A 459 -9.82 -41.44 6.78
CA ALA A 459 -8.42 -41.56 6.37
C ALA A 459 -7.57 -40.27 6.45
N LYS A 460 -8.19 -39.07 6.48
CA LYS A 460 -7.46 -37.79 6.61
C LYS A 460 -6.87 -37.55 8.00
N LEU A 461 -7.42 -38.18 9.05
CA LEU A 461 -6.87 -38.13 10.42
C LEU A 461 -5.94 -39.30 10.75
N GLU A 462 -6.08 -40.45 10.07
CA GLU A 462 -5.17 -41.60 10.23
C GLU A 462 -3.73 -41.32 9.77
N ASN A 463 -3.50 -40.26 8.98
CA ASN A 463 -2.18 -39.85 8.49
C ASN A 463 -1.80 -38.40 8.87
N VAL A 464 -2.40 -37.82 9.92
CA VAL A 464 -2.09 -36.43 10.33
C VAL A 464 -0.64 -36.24 10.77
N GLU A 465 -0.04 -37.26 11.36
CA GLU A 465 1.34 -37.21 11.87
C GLU A 465 2.39 -37.35 10.75
N LYS A 466 1.95 -37.61 9.50
CA LYS A 466 2.86 -37.82 8.38
C LYS A 466 3.71 -36.57 8.12
N LYS A 467 5.02 -36.77 8.05
CA LYS A 467 6.00 -35.77 7.62
C LYS A 467 6.46 -36.02 6.18
N ASP A 468 6.94 -34.99 5.49
CA ASP A 468 7.73 -35.17 4.27
C ASP A 468 9.21 -35.48 4.57
N ASP A 469 9.99 -35.69 3.52
CA ASP A 469 11.42 -35.99 3.56
C ASP A 469 12.25 -34.89 4.24
N LYS A 470 11.68 -33.68 4.42
CA LYS A 470 12.30 -32.54 5.10
C LYS A 470 11.84 -32.41 6.56
N GLY A 471 11.04 -33.36 7.06
CA GLY A 471 10.51 -33.36 8.42
C GLY A 471 9.32 -32.42 8.65
N VAL A 472 8.70 -31.88 7.59
CA VAL A 472 7.55 -30.98 7.69
C VAL A 472 6.25 -31.77 7.74
N TYR A 473 5.40 -31.48 8.73
CA TYR A 473 4.09 -32.12 8.86
C TYR A 473 3.20 -31.83 7.64
N GLN A 474 2.49 -32.84 7.19
CA GLN A 474 1.66 -32.75 6.00
C GLN A 474 0.22 -32.31 6.31
N ASN A 475 -0.23 -32.28 7.56
CA ASN A 475 -1.58 -31.85 7.90
C ASN A 475 -1.57 -30.88 9.08
N TYR A 476 -2.06 -29.65 8.90
CA TYR A 476 -2.10 -28.68 10.00
C TYR A 476 -3.00 -29.14 11.16
N LEU A 477 -3.96 -30.03 10.93
CA LEU A 477 -4.81 -30.61 11.98
C LEU A 477 -4.00 -31.42 13.00
N TYR A 478 -2.78 -31.87 12.65
CA TYR A 478 -1.85 -32.44 13.63
C TYR A 478 -1.62 -31.50 14.81
N PHE A 479 -1.51 -30.19 14.57
CA PHE A 479 -1.26 -29.22 15.64
C PHE A 479 -2.48 -29.03 16.55
N PHE A 480 -3.69 -29.32 16.08
CA PHE A 480 -4.87 -29.37 16.95
C PHE A 480 -4.76 -30.53 17.95
N LEU A 481 -4.22 -31.68 17.53
CA LEU A 481 -3.93 -32.80 18.42
C LEU A 481 -2.76 -32.48 19.36
N LYS A 482 -1.63 -32.00 18.81
CA LYS A 482 -0.40 -31.66 19.57
C LYS A 482 -0.67 -30.69 20.72
N TYR A 483 -1.57 -29.72 20.50
CA TYR A 483 -1.91 -28.68 21.49
C TYR A 483 -3.22 -28.96 22.25
N ASN A 484 -3.75 -30.19 22.20
CA ASN A 484 -4.97 -30.60 22.92
C ASN A 484 -6.26 -29.82 22.56
N PHE A 485 -6.33 -29.28 21.34
CA PHE A 485 -7.51 -28.63 20.75
C PHE A 485 -8.29 -29.55 19.79
N TRP A 486 -8.20 -30.85 20.00
CA TRP A 486 -8.99 -31.86 19.31
C TRP A 486 -9.59 -32.86 20.30
N ARG A 487 -10.91 -33.06 20.25
CA ARG A 487 -11.61 -34.13 20.97
C ARG A 487 -11.57 -35.38 20.09
N GLY A 488 -10.80 -36.39 20.50
CA GLY A 488 -10.86 -37.72 19.88
C GLY A 488 -12.25 -38.34 20.04
N GLU A 489 -12.65 -39.19 19.09
CA GLU A 489 -13.69 -40.19 19.38
C GLU A 489 -13.10 -41.08 20.49
N LYS A 490 -13.72 -41.08 21.68
CA LYS A 490 -13.64 -42.23 22.58
C LYS A 490 -14.49 -43.35 22.00
#